data_AF-A0A2T1FG27-F1
#
_entry.id   AF-A0A2T1FG27-F1
#
_cell.length_a   1.000
_cell.length_b   1.000
_cell.length_c   1.000
_cell.angle_alpha   90.00
_cell.angle_beta   90.00
_cell.angle_gamma   90.00
#
_symmetry.space_group_name_H-M   'P 1'
#
loop_
_entity.id
_entity.type
_entity.pdbx_description
1 polymer ?
#
loop_
_entity_poly.entity_id
_entity_poly.type
_entity_poly.pdbx_seq_one_letter_code
_entity_poly.pdbx_strand_id
1 'polypeptide(L)'
;AHFGTPSQLLSVAEAGALEPLLNKSAIAGALAVRHGHISPTATNIAYCQGFARLGGTIKIAEVIGLIAEGNRVSGVKTVQESYACKNVVICAGGWSRTLLKAAGISAGVYFSRAEILETEPVDLKLRTLVMPAVLKRFELEAESSKIEVDFLWDEPGKELLPPILDSGAIQFNDGSLRIGQLSRTLSDLNAKVDRETSETAIRAGIGKVLPALAGLTATWHDCIVAFSADKLPVVGEIGSRPGLHVFSGLSNPLAIVPTLAERFANSAAGEKDWAIPYGIASLHELLSPNRFA
;
A
#
# COMPACT_ATOMS: atom_id res chain seq x y z
N ALA A 1 -24.24 7.60 2.36
CA ALA A 1 -23.71 6.44 1.62
C ALA A 1 -24.53 5.21 2.00
N HIS A 2 -25.06 4.44 1.03
CA HIS A 2 -25.74 3.17 1.29
C HIS A 2 -24.73 2.04 1.13
N PHE A 3 -24.40 1.34 2.21
CA PHE A 3 -23.50 0.19 2.17
C PHE A 3 -24.32 -1.10 1.95
N GLY A 4 -23.87 -1.97 1.03
CA GLY A 4 -24.52 -3.27 0.79
C GLY A 4 -24.48 -4.21 1.99
N THR A 5 -23.57 -3.96 2.95
CA THR A 5 -23.59 -4.58 4.28
C THR A 5 -23.22 -3.50 5.30
N PRO A 6 -24.15 -3.04 6.16
CA PRO A 6 -23.88 -1.97 7.09
C PRO A 6 -22.93 -2.42 8.21
N SER A 7 -22.10 -1.51 8.69
CA SER A 7 -21.34 -1.70 9.92
C SER A 7 -22.27 -1.73 11.13
N GLN A 8 -21.93 -2.53 12.13
CA GLN A 8 -22.64 -2.58 13.41
C GLN A 8 -21.79 -1.93 14.50
N LEU A 9 -22.38 -1.00 15.25
CA LEU A 9 -21.77 -0.52 16.48
C LEU A 9 -22.05 -1.56 17.58
N LEU A 10 -20.98 -2.01 18.25
CA LEU A 10 -21.02 -2.98 19.32
C LEU A 10 -20.65 -2.33 20.65
N SER A 11 -21.35 -2.72 21.70
CA SER A 11 -20.92 -2.50 23.08
C SER A 11 -19.63 -3.27 23.37
N VAL A 12 -18.93 -2.90 24.45
CA VAL A 12 -17.73 -3.62 24.91
C VAL A 12 -18.03 -5.10 25.21
N ALA A 13 -19.21 -5.40 25.74
CA ALA A 13 -19.61 -6.78 26.04
C ALA A 13 -19.78 -7.62 24.77
N GLU A 14 -20.46 -7.07 23.75
CA GLU A 14 -20.64 -7.73 22.45
C GLU A 14 -19.31 -7.89 21.71
N ALA A 15 -18.47 -6.86 21.71
CA ALA A 15 -17.14 -6.92 21.13
C ALA A 15 -16.28 -8.03 21.77
N GLY A 16 -16.33 -8.14 23.10
CA GLY A 16 -15.62 -9.17 23.85
C GLY A 16 -16.23 -10.58 23.73
N ALA A 17 -17.51 -10.70 23.33
CA ALA A 17 -18.10 -11.99 22.98
C ALA A 17 -17.66 -12.44 21.57
N LEU A 18 -17.52 -11.48 20.66
CA LEU A 18 -17.05 -11.71 19.30
C LEU A 18 -15.55 -12.06 19.26
N GLU A 19 -14.73 -11.30 19.99
CA GLU A 19 -13.29 -11.54 20.16
C GLU A 19 -12.93 -11.70 21.64
N PRO A 20 -12.90 -12.94 22.17
CA PRO A 20 -12.61 -13.20 23.57
C PRO A 20 -11.22 -12.74 24.05
N LEU A 21 -10.24 -12.61 23.16
CA LEU A 21 -8.89 -12.16 23.51
C LEU A 21 -8.77 -10.63 23.63
N LEU A 22 -9.83 -9.89 23.26
CA LEU A 22 -9.86 -8.45 23.34
C LEU A 22 -9.81 -7.97 24.80
N ASN A 23 -8.90 -7.04 25.08
CA ASN A 23 -8.88 -6.34 26.35
C ASN A 23 -10.06 -5.35 26.43
N LYS A 24 -11.11 -5.78 27.12
CA LYS A 24 -12.35 -5.02 27.28
C LYS A 24 -12.15 -3.68 27.99
N SER A 25 -11.13 -3.54 28.84
CA SER A 25 -10.85 -2.27 29.52
C SER A 25 -10.13 -1.25 28.64
N ALA A 26 -9.65 -1.64 27.46
CA ALA A 26 -8.90 -0.77 26.55
C ALA A 26 -9.77 -0.11 25.48
N ILE A 27 -11.07 -0.41 25.42
CA ILE A 27 -11.99 0.11 24.40
C ILE A 27 -13.23 0.74 25.03
N ALA A 28 -13.77 1.76 24.36
CA ALA A 28 -15.08 2.33 24.68
C ALA A 28 -16.24 1.62 23.94
N GLY A 29 -15.92 0.84 22.91
CA GLY A 29 -16.86 0.14 22.02
C GLY A 29 -16.11 -0.37 20.79
N ALA A 30 -16.82 -1.01 19.85
CA ALA A 30 -16.23 -1.50 18.60
C ALA A 30 -17.18 -1.31 17.42
N LEU A 31 -16.61 -1.27 16.21
CA LEU A 31 -17.35 -1.33 14.95
C LEU A 31 -17.09 -2.69 14.31
N ALA A 32 -18.14 -3.49 14.14
CA ALA A 32 -18.08 -4.73 13.41
C ALA A 32 -18.44 -4.48 11.94
N VAL A 33 -17.53 -4.90 11.05
CA VAL A 33 -17.71 -4.82 9.61
C VAL A 33 -17.46 -6.21 9.04
N ARG A 34 -18.37 -6.69 8.19
CA ARG A 34 -18.12 -7.93 7.45
C ARG A 34 -17.00 -7.67 6.45
N HIS A 35 -15.91 -8.41 6.59
CA HIS A 35 -14.75 -8.31 5.72
C HIS A 35 -14.23 -9.72 5.41
N GLY A 36 -13.37 -9.80 4.40
CA GLY A 36 -12.54 -10.96 4.14
C GLY A 36 -11.08 -10.53 4.14
N HIS A 37 -10.19 -11.50 4.31
CA HIS A 37 -8.76 -11.31 4.07
C HIS A 37 -8.31 -12.29 2.98
N ILE A 38 -7.14 -12.03 2.43
CA ILE A 38 -6.44 -12.93 1.51
C ILE A 38 -5.02 -13.12 2.02
N SER A 39 -4.36 -14.20 1.63
CA SER A 39 -2.90 -14.31 1.77
C SER A 39 -2.24 -13.48 0.67
N PRO A 40 -1.51 -12.39 1.00
CA PRO A 40 -0.89 -11.53 -0.03
C PRO A 40 0.11 -12.31 -0.89
N THR A 41 0.89 -13.20 -0.26
CA THR A 41 1.88 -14.04 -0.94
C THR A 41 1.21 -15.00 -1.92
N ALA A 42 0.16 -15.72 -1.49
CA ALA A 42 -0.56 -16.64 -2.36
C ALA A 42 -1.23 -15.91 -3.53
N THR A 43 -1.82 -14.74 -3.28
CA THR A 43 -2.41 -13.89 -4.31
C THR A 43 -1.37 -13.45 -5.34
N ASN A 44 -0.20 -12.98 -4.91
CA ASN A 44 0.86 -12.57 -5.82
C ASN A 44 1.37 -13.75 -6.68
N ILE A 45 1.62 -14.91 -6.07
CA ILE A 45 2.02 -16.12 -6.80
C ILE A 45 0.97 -16.49 -7.86
N ALA A 46 -0.32 -16.46 -7.49
CA ALA A 46 -1.40 -16.77 -8.41
C ALA A 46 -1.46 -15.80 -9.60
N TYR A 47 -1.25 -14.49 -9.38
CA TYR A 47 -1.16 -13.50 -10.46
C TYR A 47 0.03 -13.76 -11.38
N CYS A 48 1.23 -14.02 -10.84
CA CYS A 48 2.41 -14.35 -11.65
C CYS A 48 2.19 -15.61 -12.51
N GLN A 49 1.61 -16.66 -11.92
CA GLN A 49 1.28 -17.88 -12.65
C GLN A 49 0.22 -17.64 -13.73
N GLY A 50 -0.81 -16.84 -13.42
CA GLY A 50 -1.83 -16.44 -14.39
C GLY A 50 -1.24 -15.69 -15.57
N PHE A 51 -0.38 -14.71 -15.29
CA PHE A 51 0.34 -13.95 -16.32
C PHE A 51 1.19 -14.86 -17.22
N ALA A 52 1.96 -15.79 -16.63
CA ALA A 52 2.77 -16.74 -17.40
C ALA A 52 1.92 -17.68 -18.26
N ARG A 53 0.78 -18.19 -17.75
CA ARG A 53 -0.15 -19.03 -18.53
C ARG A 53 -0.75 -18.32 -19.74
N LEU A 54 -0.90 -16.99 -19.66
CA LEU A 54 -1.38 -16.16 -20.76
C LEU A 54 -0.26 -15.78 -21.76
N GLY A 55 0.94 -16.33 -21.62
CA GLY A 55 2.09 -16.05 -22.49
C GLY A 55 2.94 -14.86 -22.05
N GLY A 56 2.67 -14.30 -20.86
CA GLY A 56 3.49 -13.26 -20.26
C GLY A 56 4.88 -13.75 -19.88
N THR A 57 5.89 -12.89 -20.03
CA THR A 57 7.28 -13.19 -19.64
C THR A 57 7.65 -12.42 -18.38
N ILE A 58 8.11 -13.12 -17.35
CA ILE A 58 8.60 -12.51 -16.10
C ILE A 58 10.12 -12.51 -16.13
N LYS A 59 10.72 -11.35 -15.84
CA LYS A 59 12.17 -11.16 -15.70
C LYS A 59 12.46 -10.56 -14.33
N ILE A 60 13.44 -11.12 -13.63
CA ILE A 60 13.95 -10.57 -12.37
C ILE A 60 15.19 -9.74 -12.72
N ALA A 61 15.01 -8.43 -12.85
CA ALA A 61 16.09 -7.50 -13.17
C ALA A 61 15.78 -6.11 -12.60
N GLU A 62 16.83 -5.39 -12.19
CA GLU A 62 16.71 -4.00 -11.75
C GLU A 62 16.63 -3.08 -12.97
N VAL A 63 15.57 -2.29 -13.04
CA VAL A 63 15.42 -1.23 -14.04
C VAL A 63 16.13 0.03 -13.54
N ILE A 64 17.14 0.47 -14.28
CA ILE A 64 17.99 1.62 -13.93
C ILE A 64 17.69 2.85 -14.78
N GLY A 65 16.79 2.75 -15.77
CA GLY A 65 16.39 3.89 -16.58
C GLY A 65 15.35 3.58 -17.66
N LEU A 66 14.83 4.64 -18.27
CA LEU A 66 13.92 4.60 -19.41
C LEU A 66 14.69 4.88 -20.70
N ILE A 67 14.27 4.26 -21.79
CA ILE A 67 14.76 4.53 -23.15
C ILE A 67 13.71 5.39 -23.85
N ALA A 68 14.14 6.44 -24.56
CA ALA A 68 13.24 7.35 -25.25
C ALA A 68 13.73 7.68 -26.67
N GLU A 69 12.78 7.84 -27.58
CA GLU A 69 12.95 8.35 -28.94
C GLU A 69 12.22 9.69 -29.04
N GLY A 70 12.97 10.80 -29.02
CA GLY A 70 12.39 12.13 -28.84
C GLY A 70 11.72 12.25 -27.47
N ASN A 71 10.42 12.56 -27.45
CA ASN A 71 9.62 12.66 -26.21
C ASN A 71 8.90 11.36 -25.84
N ARG A 72 8.89 10.34 -26.71
CA ARG A 72 8.21 9.07 -26.48
C ARG A 72 9.12 8.09 -25.76
N VAL A 73 8.62 7.43 -24.72
CA VAL A 73 9.31 6.29 -24.09
C VAL A 73 9.12 5.05 -24.95
N SER A 74 10.22 4.35 -25.25
CA SER A 74 10.28 3.20 -26.15
C SER A 74 10.95 1.97 -25.52
N GLY A 75 11.27 2.01 -24.23
CA GLY A 75 11.90 0.87 -23.56
C GLY A 75 12.34 1.15 -22.13
N VAL A 76 12.92 0.12 -21.53
CA VAL A 76 13.57 0.18 -20.22
C VAL A 76 15.00 -0.34 -20.32
N LYS A 77 15.90 0.23 -19.53
CA LYS A 77 17.28 -0.20 -19.39
C LYS A 77 17.45 -0.90 -18.04
N THR A 78 18.08 -2.08 -18.07
CA THR A 78 18.53 -2.80 -16.87
C THR A 78 20.05 -2.76 -16.78
N VAL A 79 20.61 -3.34 -15.71
CA VAL A 79 22.07 -3.48 -15.55
C VAL A 79 22.67 -4.35 -16.66
N GLN A 80 21.99 -5.41 -17.08
CA GLN A 80 22.51 -6.40 -18.03
C GLN A 80 22.15 -6.09 -19.49
N GLU A 81 20.92 -5.67 -19.75
CA GLU A 81 20.41 -5.47 -21.11
C GLU A 81 19.31 -4.40 -21.17
N SER A 82 18.86 -4.09 -22.39
CA SER A 82 17.78 -3.15 -22.66
C SER A 82 16.61 -3.88 -23.28
N TYR A 83 15.39 -3.53 -22.87
CA TYR A 83 14.16 -4.08 -23.42
C TYR A 83 13.39 -2.99 -24.16
N ALA A 84 13.21 -3.17 -25.47
CA ALA A 84 12.38 -2.29 -26.29
C ALA A 84 10.90 -2.67 -26.15
N CYS A 85 10.02 -1.67 -26.05
CA CYS A 85 8.59 -1.86 -25.93
C CYS A 85 7.81 -0.63 -26.39
N LYS A 86 6.54 -0.81 -26.78
CA LYS A 86 5.68 0.31 -27.16
C LYS A 86 5.21 1.15 -25.96
N ASN A 87 4.97 0.49 -24.83
CA ASN A 87 4.47 1.10 -23.61
C ASN A 87 5.24 0.57 -22.39
N VAL A 88 5.53 1.45 -21.44
CA VAL A 88 6.09 1.14 -20.12
C VAL A 88 5.06 1.51 -19.06
N VAL A 89 4.80 0.63 -18.10
CA VAL A 89 3.95 0.93 -16.93
C VAL A 89 4.79 0.84 -15.67
N ILE A 90 4.91 1.94 -14.94
CA ILE A 90 5.65 1.99 -13.67
C ILE A 90 4.72 1.53 -12.53
N CYS A 91 4.91 0.30 -12.08
CA CYS A 91 4.23 -0.32 -10.94
C CYS A 91 5.16 -0.52 -9.73
N ALA A 92 6.12 0.40 -9.53
CA ALA A 92 7.24 0.22 -8.60
C ALA A 92 6.95 0.67 -7.15
N GLY A 93 5.68 0.83 -6.77
CA GLY A 93 5.31 1.30 -5.44
C GLY A 93 6.01 2.63 -5.09
N GLY A 94 6.64 2.69 -3.92
CA GLY A 94 7.35 3.91 -3.48
C GLY A 94 8.55 4.27 -4.33
N TRP A 95 9.17 3.30 -5.02
CA TRP A 95 10.26 3.54 -5.96
C TRP A 95 9.81 4.28 -7.22
N SER A 96 8.50 4.34 -7.49
CA SER A 96 7.95 5.11 -8.61
C SER A 96 8.36 6.58 -8.55
N ARG A 97 8.44 7.19 -7.35
CA ARG A 97 8.89 8.60 -7.20
C ARG A 97 10.30 8.78 -7.77
N THR A 98 11.24 7.94 -7.35
CA THR A 98 12.64 8.01 -7.78
C THR A 98 12.77 7.78 -9.28
N LEU A 99 12.09 6.77 -9.83
CA LEU A 99 12.17 6.43 -11.25
C LEU A 99 11.57 7.55 -12.14
N LEU A 100 10.43 8.11 -11.75
CA LEU A 100 9.79 9.22 -12.46
C LEU A 100 10.60 10.51 -12.38
N LYS A 101 11.15 10.81 -11.19
CA LYS A 101 11.99 12.00 -10.99
C LYS A 101 13.27 11.94 -11.82
N ALA A 102 13.90 10.77 -11.95
CA ALA A 102 15.05 10.58 -12.84
C ALA A 102 14.72 10.86 -14.32
N ALA A 103 13.43 10.75 -14.71
CA ALA A 103 12.92 11.13 -16.03
C ALA A 103 12.40 12.58 -16.09
N GLY A 104 12.58 13.37 -15.03
CA GLY A 104 12.12 14.76 -14.95
C GLY A 104 10.61 14.90 -14.78
N ILE A 105 9.94 13.90 -14.19
CA ILE A 105 8.48 13.85 -14.03
C ILE A 105 8.14 13.92 -12.53
N SER A 106 7.29 14.87 -12.15
CA SER A 106 6.60 14.86 -10.86
C SER A 106 5.20 14.29 -11.05
N ALA A 107 4.81 13.34 -10.21
CA ALA A 107 3.51 12.66 -10.29
C ALA A 107 2.81 12.53 -8.93
N GLY A 108 3.21 13.34 -7.95
CA GLY A 108 2.59 13.35 -6.62
C GLY A 108 2.65 12.01 -5.87
N VAL A 109 3.62 11.14 -6.19
CA VAL A 109 3.83 9.84 -5.52
C VAL A 109 4.85 10.00 -4.39
N TYR A 110 4.50 9.46 -3.23
CA TYR A 110 5.29 9.43 -2.00
C TYR A 110 5.27 8.02 -1.43
N PHE A 111 5.94 7.81 -0.30
CA PHE A 111 6.01 6.49 0.31
C PHE A 111 6.18 6.53 1.81
N SER A 112 5.61 5.55 2.50
CA SER A 112 5.85 5.29 3.91
C SER A 112 6.57 3.95 4.07
N ARG A 113 7.32 3.79 5.15
CA ARG A 113 7.83 2.49 5.60
C ARG A 113 6.86 1.95 6.64
N ALA A 114 6.30 0.79 6.34
CA ALA A 114 5.40 0.04 7.20
C ALA A 114 6.16 -1.08 7.90
N GLU A 115 5.98 -1.24 9.20
CA GLU A 115 6.68 -2.23 10.03
C GLU A 115 5.67 -3.07 10.82
N ILE A 116 5.84 -4.39 10.79
CA ILE A 116 4.97 -5.38 11.42
C ILE A 116 5.77 -6.51 12.06
N LEU A 117 5.13 -7.27 12.93
CA LEU A 117 5.60 -8.56 13.43
C LEU A 117 4.80 -9.69 12.78
N GLU A 118 5.48 -10.74 12.40
CA GLU A 118 4.94 -11.96 11.79
C GLU A 118 5.27 -13.16 12.66
N THR A 119 4.27 -13.99 12.97
CA THR A 119 4.51 -15.25 13.68
C THR A 119 4.48 -16.43 12.70
N GLU A 120 5.21 -17.48 13.03
CA GLU A 120 4.86 -18.83 12.56
C GLU A 120 3.44 -19.20 13.03
N PRO A 121 2.80 -20.26 12.48
CA PRO A 121 1.52 -20.73 12.97
C PRO A 121 1.49 -20.96 14.49
N VAL A 122 0.44 -20.45 15.16
CA VAL A 122 0.25 -20.61 16.61
C VAL A 122 -1.08 -21.26 16.96
N ASP A 123 -1.12 -21.90 18.14
CA ASP A 123 -2.33 -22.52 18.69
C ASP A 123 -3.38 -21.50 19.12
N LEU A 124 -2.94 -20.32 19.58
CA LEU A 124 -3.83 -19.20 19.89
C LEU A 124 -4.71 -18.87 18.68
N LYS A 125 -6.01 -18.66 18.90
CA LYS A 125 -6.97 -18.34 17.84
C LYS A 125 -7.60 -16.98 18.03
N LEU A 126 -7.27 -16.04 17.14
CA LEU A 126 -8.09 -14.85 16.93
C LEU A 126 -9.33 -15.27 16.13
N ARG A 127 -10.49 -14.74 16.53
CA ARG A 127 -11.76 -14.93 15.82
C ARG A 127 -12.02 -13.79 14.84
N THR A 128 -11.37 -12.65 15.04
CA THR A 128 -11.52 -11.47 14.19
C THR A 128 -10.19 -10.78 13.87
N LEU A 129 -10.16 -10.02 12.79
CA LEU A 129 -9.21 -8.91 12.64
C LEU A 129 -9.58 -7.82 13.65
N VAL A 130 -8.61 -7.40 14.45
CA VAL A 130 -8.75 -6.26 15.36
C VAL A 130 -7.84 -5.15 14.90
N MET A 131 -8.36 -3.93 14.76
CA MET A 131 -7.59 -2.75 14.40
C MET A 131 -8.25 -1.47 14.96
N PRO A 132 -7.52 -0.35 15.05
CA PRO A 132 -8.10 0.92 15.46
C PRO A 132 -9.17 1.37 14.46
N ALA A 133 -10.28 1.92 14.96
CA ALA A 133 -11.32 2.49 14.12
C ALA A 133 -10.87 3.76 13.38
N VAL A 134 -9.93 4.51 13.97
CA VAL A 134 -9.30 5.68 13.38
C VAL A 134 -7.82 5.37 13.18
N LEU A 135 -7.41 5.26 11.92
CA LEU A 135 -6.04 4.98 11.54
C LEU A 135 -5.24 6.28 11.45
N LYS A 136 -4.14 6.34 12.20
CA LYS A 136 -3.23 7.50 12.22
C LYS A 136 -2.40 7.59 10.94
N ARG A 137 -2.15 6.46 10.27
CA ARG A 137 -1.38 6.42 9.02
C ARG A 137 -1.89 7.40 7.96
N PHE A 138 -3.21 7.58 7.80
CA PHE A 138 -3.73 8.47 6.76
C PHE A 138 -3.44 9.95 7.02
N GLU A 139 -3.31 10.34 8.28
CA GLU A 139 -2.88 11.69 8.65
C GLU A 139 -1.38 11.85 8.42
N LEU A 140 -0.56 10.86 8.83
CA LEU A 140 0.86 10.82 8.53
C LEU A 140 1.14 10.99 7.03
N GLU A 141 0.45 10.22 6.18
CA GLU A 141 0.56 10.30 4.73
C GLU A 141 0.20 11.72 4.25
N ALA A 142 -0.98 12.23 4.63
CA ALA A 142 -1.45 13.55 4.21
C ALA A 142 -0.50 14.70 4.56
N GLU A 143 -0.03 14.72 5.81
CA GLU A 143 0.85 15.76 6.31
C GLU A 143 2.24 15.71 5.65
N SER A 144 2.74 14.50 5.40
CA SER A 144 4.05 14.32 4.77
C SER A 144 4.09 14.59 3.26
N SER A 145 2.93 14.63 2.58
CA SER A 145 2.84 14.93 1.15
C SER A 145 2.34 16.35 0.84
N LYS A 146 2.33 17.23 1.84
CA LYS A 146 1.99 18.63 1.66
C LYS A 146 3.03 19.34 0.78
N ILE A 147 2.56 20.30 -0.04
CA ILE A 147 3.45 21.04 -0.95
C ILE A 147 4.53 21.81 -0.18
N GLU A 148 4.23 22.26 1.03
CA GLU A 148 5.13 22.97 1.92
C GLU A 148 6.31 22.12 2.41
N VAL A 149 6.21 20.79 2.33
CA VAL A 149 7.25 19.85 2.77
C VAL A 149 7.76 18.96 1.63
N ASP A 150 7.28 19.12 0.40
CA ASP A 150 7.65 18.24 -0.72
C ASP A 150 9.17 18.22 -0.96
N PHE A 151 9.83 19.36 -0.81
CA PHE A 151 11.28 19.49 -0.99
C PHE A 151 12.09 18.60 -0.02
N LEU A 152 11.55 18.26 1.15
CA LEU A 152 12.23 17.40 2.12
C LEU A 152 12.34 15.95 1.65
N TRP A 153 11.49 15.50 0.73
CA TRP A 153 11.60 14.17 0.11
C TRP A 153 12.83 14.02 -0.78
N ASP A 154 13.44 15.13 -1.15
CA ASP A 154 14.61 15.17 -2.01
C ASP A 154 15.92 15.26 -1.21
N GLU A 155 15.83 15.46 0.10
CA GLU A 155 16.95 15.45 1.03
C GLU A 155 17.12 14.04 1.62
N PRO A 156 18.24 13.33 1.39
CA PRO A 156 18.43 11.98 1.90
C PRO A 156 18.35 11.89 3.43
N GLY A 157 17.69 10.85 3.94
CA GLY A 157 17.71 10.50 5.36
C GLY A 157 16.86 11.39 6.28
N LYS A 158 15.92 12.18 5.74
CA LYS A 158 14.96 12.92 6.56
C LYS A 158 13.85 12.03 7.06
N GLU A 159 13.54 12.15 8.35
CA GLU A 159 12.25 11.77 8.89
C GLU A 159 11.32 12.97 8.75
N LEU A 160 10.25 12.83 7.96
CA LEU A 160 9.34 13.94 7.64
C LEU A 160 8.43 14.26 8.83
N LEU A 161 8.00 13.22 9.54
CA LEU A 161 7.10 13.30 10.69
C LEU A 161 7.42 12.18 11.68
N PRO A 162 7.11 12.37 12.98
CA PRO A 162 7.27 11.31 13.97
C PRO A 162 6.51 10.03 13.58
N PRO A 163 7.06 8.84 13.92
CA PRO A 163 6.41 7.56 13.63
C PRO A 163 5.04 7.45 14.31
N ILE A 164 4.09 6.83 13.62
CA ILE A 164 2.78 6.47 14.18
C ILE A 164 2.70 4.97 14.46
N LEU A 165 1.79 4.59 15.37
CA LEU A 165 1.47 3.20 15.65
C LEU A 165 -0.05 3.01 15.62
N ASP A 166 -0.49 2.15 14.71
CA ASP A 166 -1.88 1.69 14.57
C ASP A 166 -1.96 0.24 15.04
N SER A 167 -2.17 0.00 16.34
CA SER A 167 -2.10 -1.36 16.92
C SER A 167 -3.29 -2.25 16.54
N GLY A 168 -3.03 -3.26 15.72
CA GLY A 168 -3.96 -4.29 15.33
C GLY A 168 -3.28 -5.64 15.09
N ALA A 169 -4.10 -6.66 14.87
CA ALA A 169 -3.63 -7.98 14.50
C ALA A 169 -4.66 -8.74 13.67
N ILE A 170 -4.14 -9.59 12.78
CA ILE A 170 -4.91 -10.52 11.99
C ILE A 170 -4.27 -11.90 12.04
N GLN A 171 -5.08 -12.95 12.13
CA GLN A 171 -4.64 -14.33 11.96
C GLN A 171 -5.12 -14.85 10.61
N PHE A 172 -4.23 -15.49 9.86
CA PHE A 172 -4.58 -16.15 8.61
C PHE A 172 -5.03 -17.60 8.84
N ASN A 173 -5.62 -18.21 7.82
CA ASN A 173 -6.13 -19.59 7.89
C ASN A 173 -5.04 -20.64 8.18
N ASP A 174 -3.77 -20.34 7.88
CA ASP A 174 -2.64 -21.20 8.21
C ASP A 174 -2.21 -21.10 9.70
N GLY A 175 -2.84 -20.19 10.47
CA GLY A 175 -2.56 -19.96 11.87
C GLY A 175 -1.49 -18.90 12.14
N SER A 176 -0.80 -18.39 11.12
CA SER A 176 0.18 -17.30 11.26
C SER A 176 -0.52 -15.98 11.58
N LEU A 177 0.15 -15.10 12.33
CA LEU A 177 -0.35 -13.79 12.70
C LEU A 177 0.45 -12.69 11.99
N ARG A 178 -0.19 -11.55 11.76
CA ARG A 178 0.48 -10.26 11.56
C ARG A 178 0.01 -9.30 12.64
N ILE A 179 0.97 -8.62 13.26
CA ILE A 179 0.75 -7.70 14.36
C ILE A 179 1.42 -6.39 14.01
N GLY A 180 0.70 -5.29 14.08
CA GLY A 180 1.20 -4.01 13.60
C GLY A 180 0.06 -3.01 13.43
N GLN A 181 0.32 -1.81 12.93
CA GLN A 181 1.49 -1.41 12.14
C GLN A 181 2.13 -0.13 12.68
N LEU A 182 3.46 -0.12 12.77
CA LEU A 182 4.23 1.11 12.92
C LEU A 182 4.53 1.67 11.52
N SER A 183 4.32 2.97 11.32
CA SER A 183 4.54 3.61 10.02
C SER A 183 5.41 4.86 10.13
N ARG A 184 6.32 5.04 9.17
CA ARG A 184 7.25 6.16 9.08
C ARG A 184 7.23 6.80 7.71
N THR A 185 7.52 8.08 7.64
CA THR A 185 7.80 8.80 6.40
C THR A 185 9.26 9.18 6.41
N LEU A 186 10.07 8.41 5.70
CA LEU A 186 11.51 8.59 5.57
C LEU A 186 11.81 8.90 4.09
N SER A 187 12.57 9.96 3.79
CA SER A 187 12.85 10.34 2.40
C SER A 187 13.81 9.38 1.67
N ASP A 188 14.49 8.49 2.40
CA ASP A 188 15.34 7.45 1.82
C ASP A 188 14.64 6.08 1.81
N LEU A 189 14.43 5.53 0.61
CA LEU A 189 13.86 4.19 0.39
C LEU A 189 14.69 3.07 1.01
N ASN A 190 15.98 3.30 1.25
CA ASN A 190 16.91 2.36 1.87
C ASN A 190 17.21 2.69 3.34
N ALA A 191 16.49 3.64 3.94
CA ALA A 191 16.71 4.03 5.33
C ALA A 191 16.66 2.82 6.27
N LYS A 192 17.69 2.71 7.12
CA LYS A 192 17.74 1.71 8.18
C LYS A 192 16.91 2.19 9.36
N VAL A 193 16.10 1.29 9.92
CA VAL A 193 15.29 1.54 11.11
C VAL A 193 15.78 0.70 12.27
N ASP A 194 15.65 1.23 13.48
CA ASP A 194 15.93 0.48 14.71
C ASP A 194 14.81 -0.54 14.97
N ARG A 195 15.09 -1.78 14.56
CA ARG A 195 14.18 -2.92 14.71
C ARG A 195 13.80 -3.18 16.17
N GLU A 196 14.73 -3.08 17.11
CA GLU A 196 14.46 -3.44 18.52
C GLU A 196 13.49 -2.43 19.14
N THR A 197 13.70 -1.14 18.86
CA THR A 197 12.79 -0.07 19.29
C THR A 197 11.42 -0.24 18.64
N SER A 198 11.35 -0.51 17.34
CA SER A 198 10.08 -0.72 16.63
C SER A 198 9.32 -1.95 17.14
N GLU A 199 10.00 -3.08 17.33
CA GLU A 199 9.39 -4.30 17.88
C GLU A 199 8.86 -4.07 19.30
N THR A 200 9.63 -3.39 20.15
CA THR A 200 9.21 -3.01 21.50
C THR A 200 7.94 -2.16 21.46
N ALA A 201 7.87 -1.16 20.57
CA ALA A 201 6.71 -0.30 20.40
C ALA A 201 5.47 -1.08 19.91
N ILE A 202 5.63 -1.94 18.91
CA ILE A 202 4.53 -2.78 18.38
C ILE A 202 4.00 -3.71 19.48
N ARG A 203 4.88 -4.38 20.23
CA ARG A 203 4.50 -5.27 21.35
C ARG A 203 3.80 -4.52 22.47
N ALA A 204 4.31 -3.35 22.86
CA ALA A 204 3.67 -2.51 23.87
C ALA A 204 2.29 -2.00 23.42
N GLY A 205 2.13 -1.67 22.13
CA GLY A 205 0.85 -1.23 21.57
C GLY A 205 -0.18 -2.36 21.51
N ILE A 206 0.18 -3.50 20.89
CA ILE A 206 -0.74 -4.63 20.80
C ILE A 206 -1.09 -5.19 22.18
N GLY A 207 -0.15 -5.19 23.14
CA GLY A 207 -0.39 -5.69 24.49
C GLY A 207 -1.47 -4.93 25.26
N LYS A 208 -1.80 -3.70 24.86
CA LYS A 208 -2.93 -2.95 25.42
C LYS A 208 -4.28 -3.48 24.93
N VAL A 209 -4.36 -3.92 23.68
CA VAL A 209 -5.61 -4.29 22.98
C VAL A 209 -5.83 -5.80 22.97
N LEU A 210 -4.78 -6.57 22.71
CA LEU A 210 -4.75 -8.04 22.66
C LEU A 210 -3.55 -8.55 23.49
N PRO A 211 -3.64 -8.55 24.84
CA PRO A 211 -2.51 -8.85 25.73
C PRO A 211 -1.85 -10.21 25.44
N ALA A 212 -2.64 -11.21 25.05
CA ALA A 212 -2.17 -12.55 24.74
C ALA A 212 -1.19 -12.60 23.54
N LEU A 213 -1.14 -11.57 22.68
CA LEU A 213 -0.24 -11.53 21.54
C LEU A 213 1.12 -10.91 21.85
N ALA A 214 1.25 -10.13 22.93
CA ALA A 214 2.42 -9.30 23.18
C ALA A 214 3.72 -10.13 23.34
N GLY A 215 3.60 -11.33 23.90
CA GLY A 215 4.72 -12.23 24.18
C GLY A 215 4.99 -13.30 23.11
N LEU A 216 4.26 -13.31 21.99
CA LEU A 216 4.46 -14.33 20.96
C LEU A 216 5.82 -14.16 20.26
N THR A 217 6.51 -15.27 20.01
CA THR A 217 7.70 -15.29 19.15
C THR A 217 7.30 -14.84 17.75
N ALA A 218 7.99 -13.84 17.23
CA ALA A 218 7.69 -13.24 15.94
C ALA A 218 8.95 -12.72 15.27
N THR A 219 8.92 -12.66 13.95
CA THR A 219 9.92 -12.01 13.11
C THR A 219 9.42 -10.61 12.76
N TRP A 220 10.28 -9.60 12.89
CA TRP A 220 9.96 -8.25 12.42
C TRP A 220 10.18 -8.16 10.91
N HIS A 221 9.26 -7.49 10.22
CA HIS A 221 9.30 -7.23 8.80
C HIS A 221 8.95 -5.78 8.52
N ASP A 222 9.48 -5.26 7.42
CA ASP A 222 9.08 -3.97 6.88
C ASP A 222 8.86 -3.99 5.37
N CYS A 223 8.12 -3.00 4.89
CA CYS A 223 7.92 -2.77 3.46
C CYS A 223 7.67 -1.30 3.15
N ILE A 224 7.82 -0.94 1.88
CA ILE A 224 7.53 0.40 1.36
C ILE A 224 6.10 0.41 0.82
N VAL A 225 5.29 1.36 1.30
CA VAL A 225 3.91 1.57 0.87
C VAL A 225 3.83 2.90 0.12
N ALA A 226 3.41 2.85 -1.15
CA ALA A 226 3.21 4.06 -1.94
C ALA A 226 1.90 4.76 -1.58
N PHE A 227 1.89 6.08 -1.57
CA PHE A 227 0.67 6.87 -1.47
C PHE A 227 0.80 8.12 -2.35
N SER A 228 -0.30 8.87 -2.51
CA SER A 228 -0.31 10.10 -3.30
C SER A 228 -0.62 11.32 -2.43
N ALA A 229 -0.30 12.50 -2.94
CA ALA A 229 -0.56 13.79 -2.26
C ALA A 229 -2.04 14.01 -1.90
N ASP A 230 -2.94 13.46 -2.71
CA ASP A 230 -4.39 13.68 -2.62
C ASP A 230 -5.17 12.43 -2.17
N LYS A 231 -4.46 11.38 -1.74
CA LYS A 231 -5.03 10.10 -1.27
C LYS A 231 -5.75 9.28 -2.35
N LEU A 232 -5.62 9.67 -3.62
CA LEU A 232 -6.14 8.94 -4.76
C LEU A 232 -5.03 8.22 -5.53
N PRO A 233 -5.25 6.99 -6.04
CA PRO A 233 -4.28 6.32 -6.89
C PRO A 233 -3.75 7.21 -8.03
N VAL A 234 -2.51 6.97 -8.43
CA VAL A 234 -1.86 7.65 -9.55
C VAL A 234 -1.78 6.64 -10.69
N VAL A 235 -2.75 6.69 -11.60
CA VAL A 235 -2.98 5.68 -12.63
C VAL A 235 -3.27 6.34 -13.98
N GLY A 236 -2.47 6.04 -14.99
CA GLY A 236 -2.68 6.53 -16.36
C GLY A 236 -1.40 6.85 -17.12
N GLU A 237 -1.55 7.36 -18.34
CA GLU A 237 -0.43 7.84 -19.17
C GLU A 237 0.11 9.18 -18.66
N ILE A 238 1.43 9.37 -18.74
CA ILE A 238 2.10 10.65 -18.52
C ILE A 238 2.04 11.45 -19.83
N GLY A 239 1.22 12.49 -19.88
CA GLY A 239 0.93 13.23 -21.12
C GLY A 239 2.15 13.91 -21.72
N SER A 240 3.13 14.31 -20.91
CA SER A 240 4.40 14.88 -21.37
C SER A 240 5.38 13.84 -21.95
N ARG A 241 5.11 12.54 -21.76
CA ARG A 241 5.96 11.41 -22.15
C ARG A 241 5.12 10.26 -22.73
N PRO A 242 4.69 10.36 -24.00
CA PRO A 242 3.88 9.32 -24.63
C PRO A 242 4.50 7.92 -24.51
N GLY A 243 3.67 6.90 -24.29
CA GLY A 243 4.12 5.52 -24.06
C GLY A 243 4.63 5.23 -22.65
N LEU A 244 4.59 6.20 -21.74
CA LEU A 244 4.87 6.00 -20.31
C LEU A 244 3.59 6.10 -19.49
N HIS A 245 3.32 5.08 -18.68
CA HIS A 245 2.21 5.05 -17.75
C HIS A 245 2.71 4.84 -16.31
N VAL A 246 1.88 5.23 -15.35
CA VAL A 246 2.09 4.98 -13.92
C VAL A 246 0.90 4.20 -13.39
N PHE A 247 1.17 3.26 -12.48
CA PHE A 247 0.17 2.60 -11.66
C PHE A 247 0.74 2.49 -10.23
N SER A 248 0.59 3.56 -9.44
CA SER A 248 1.17 3.66 -8.09
C SER A 248 0.32 4.56 -7.17
N GLY A 249 0.87 4.97 -6.03
CA GLY A 249 0.21 5.86 -5.07
C GLY A 249 -0.97 5.20 -4.34
N LEU A 250 -0.91 3.89 -4.08
CA LEU A 250 -2.00 3.13 -3.44
C LEU A 250 -1.68 2.80 -1.97
N SER A 251 -2.27 3.53 -1.01
CA SER A 251 -2.09 3.24 0.43
C SER A 251 -2.73 1.91 0.88
N ASN A 252 -3.72 1.40 0.13
CA ASN A 252 -4.47 0.17 0.40
C ASN A 252 -4.55 -0.73 -0.85
N PRO A 253 -3.43 -1.24 -1.35
CA PRO A 253 -3.37 -1.85 -2.68
C PRO A 253 -4.23 -3.13 -2.77
N LEU A 254 -4.24 -3.97 -1.74
CA LEU A 254 -4.95 -5.26 -1.78
C LEU A 254 -6.47 -5.12 -2.00
N ALA A 255 -7.07 -4.01 -1.56
CA ALA A 255 -8.50 -3.77 -1.71
C ALA A 255 -8.89 -3.16 -3.07
N ILE A 256 -7.94 -2.48 -3.73
CA ILE A 256 -8.23 -1.61 -4.88
C ILE A 256 -7.63 -2.18 -6.17
N VAL A 257 -6.43 -2.77 -6.09
CA VAL A 257 -5.67 -3.24 -7.27
C VAL A 257 -6.47 -4.26 -8.11
N PRO A 258 -7.14 -5.30 -7.54
CA PRO A 258 -7.81 -6.30 -8.36
C PRO A 258 -8.83 -5.71 -9.34
N THR A 259 -9.59 -4.69 -8.91
CA THR A 259 -10.60 -4.05 -9.75
C THR A 259 -10.03 -2.92 -10.60
N LEU A 260 -9.08 -2.14 -10.06
CA LEU A 260 -8.50 -1.00 -10.77
C LEU A 260 -7.54 -1.43 -11.89
N ALA A 261 -6.80 -2.53 -11.71
CA ALA A 261 -5.85 -3.02 -12.70
C ALA A 261 -6.53 -3.51 -13.98
N GLU A 262 -7.67 -4.20 -13.87
CA GLU A 262 -8.48 -4.62 -15.03
C GLU A 262 -8.98 -3.41 -15.82
N ARG A 263 -9.51 -2.41 -15.12
CA ARG A 263 -9.98 -1.16 -15.74
C ARG A 263 -8.85 -0.41 -16.45
N PHE A 264 -7.70 -0.32 -15.81
CA PHE A 264 -6.51 0.27 -16.41
C PHE A 264 -6.08 -0.49 -17.67
N ALA A 265 -6.05 -1.82 -17.62
CA ALA A 265 -5.68 -2.65 -18.78
C ALA A 265 -6.65 -2.47 -19.96
N ASN A 266 -7.96 -2.47 -19.70
CA ASN A 266 -8.99 -2.25 -20.72
C ASN A 266 -8.87 -0.86 -21.35
N SER A 267 -8.70 0.17 -20.52
CA SER A 267 -8.47 1.55 -20.99
C SER A 267 -7.19 1.67 -21.82
N ALA A 268 -6.09 1.05 -21.39
CA ALA A 268 -4.83 1.01 -22.13
C ALA A 268 -4.96 0.25 -23.47
N ALA A 269 -5.91 -0.68 -23.59
CA ALA A 269 -6.26 -1.35 -24.83
C ALA A 269 -7.25 -0.56 -25.72
N GLY A 270 -7.70 0.62 -25.27
CA GLY A 270 -8.62 1.49 -25.99
C GLY A 270 -10.11 1.22 -25.72
N GLU A 271 -10.44 0.40 -24.74
CA GLU A 271 -11.82 0.17 -24.32
C GLU A 271 -12.34 1.35 -23.46
N LYS A 272 -13.65 1.59 -23.52
CA LYS A 272 -14.30 2.64 -22.71
C LYS A 272 -14.58 2.13 -21.29
N ASP A 273 -14.16 2.88 -20.28
CA ASP A 273 -14.60 2.64 -18.90
C ASP A 273 -16.02 3.21 -18.68
N TRP A 274 -16.93 2.35 -18.21
CA TRP A 274 -18.34 2.67 -17.97
C TRP A 274 -18.64 3.07 -16.53
N ALA A 275 -17.73 2.87 -15.57
CA ALA A 275 -18.00 3.23 -14.18
C ALA A 275 -17.57 4.67 -13.88
N ILE A 276 -18.53 5.57 -13.98
CA ILE A 276 -18.37 6.96 -13.62
C ILE A 276 -18.99 7.16 -12.22
N PRO A 277 -18.21 7.54 -11.19
CA PRO A 277 -18.79 8.03 -9.94
C PRO A 277 -19.66 9.25 -10.24
N TYR A 278 -20.83 9.36 -9.59
CA TYR A 278 -21.72 10.51 -9.76
C TYR A 278 -20.95 11.84 -9.64
N GLY A 279 -21.00 12.66 -10.69
CA GLY A 279 -20.39 14.01 -10.71
C GLY A 279 -18.95 14.12 -11.22
N ILE A 280 -18.35 13.03 -11.73
CA ILE A 280 -17.00 13.04 -12.34
C ILE A 280 -17.14 12.80 -13.84
N ALA A 281 -16.35 13.44 -14.70
CA ALA A 281 -16.40 13.22 -16.15
C ALA A 281 -15.78 11.86 -16.56
N SER A 282 -14.72 11.43 -15.86
CA SER A 282 -14.06 10.14 -16.05
C SER A 282 -13.21 9.75 -14.83
N LEU A 283 -13.23 8.47 -14.44
CA LEU A 283 -12.32 7.94 -13.41
C LEU A 283 -10.85 8.08 -13.83
N HIS A 284 -10.57 7.99 -15.14
CA HIS A 284 -9.20 8.13 -15.65
C HIS A 284 -8.67 9.55 -15.52
N GLU A 285 -9.53 10.57 -15.67
CA GLU A 285 -9.12 11.97 -15.45
C GLU A 285 -8.82 12.21 -13.97
N LEU A 286 -9.67 11.69 -13.07
CA LEU A 286 -9.47 11.80 -11.62
C LEU A 286 -8.15 11.16 -11.16
N LEU A 287 -7.84 9.96 -11.67
CA LEU A 287 -6.65 9.20 -11.28
C LEU A 287 -5.41 9.53 -12.11
N SER A 288 -5.55 10.36 -13.14
CA SER A 288 -4.49 10.73 -14.08
C SER A 288 -3.27 11.28 -13.33
N PRO A 289 -2.05 10.84 -13.65
CA PRO A 289 -0.84 11.45 -13.08
C PRO A 289 -0.68 12.93 -13.47
N ASN A 290 -1.31 13.36 -14.56
CA ASN A 290 -1.21 14.73 -15.07
C ASN A 290 -1.92 15.77 -14.19
N ARG A 291 -2.69 15.34 -13.18
CA ARG A 291 -3.32 16.27 -12.21
C ARG A 291 -2.32 16.94 -11.27
N PHE A 292 -1.07 16.45 -11.24
CA PHE A 292 0.05 17.00 -10.47
C PHE A 292 1.09 17.73 -11.34
N ALA A 293 0.83 17.83 -12.65
CA ALA A 293 1.73 18.49 -13.60
C ALA A 293 1.55 20.01 -13.60
#